data_AF-A0A920ECG7-F1
#
_entry.id   AF-A0A920ECG7-F1
#
_cell.length_a   1.000
_cell.length_b   1.000
_cell.length_c   1.000
_cell.angle_alpha   90.00
_cell.angle_beta   90.00
_cell.angle_gamma   90.00
#
_symmetry.space_group_name_H-M   'P 1'
#
loop_
_entity.id
_entity.type
_entity.pdbx_description
1 polymer ?
#
loop_
_entity_poly.entity_id
_entity_poly.type
_entity_poly.pdbx_seq_one_letter_code
_entity_poly.pdbx_strand_id
1 'polypeptide(L)'
;MNSESNDSGQDNAMNESAMWSFFIEGLSDTELQTLHGEMQHEILQRAIRSGDHESIIQQAFEIGFDRSGLGVTPWIEGKFLVCPGALVSRSAGNHRCRFVSVDQEWVWQSKQLITETKRPSPEMIRALEQLL
;
A
#
# COMPACT_ATOMS: atom_id res chain seq x y z
N MET A 1 -23.66 -45.50 5.61
CA MET A 1 -23.75 -44.07 5.98
C MET A 1 -22.88 -43.32 4.99
N ASN A 2 -23.51 -42.75 3.97
CA ASN A 2 -22.84 -42.05 2.88
C ASN A 2 -22.29 -40.72 3.41
N SER A 3 -20.99 -40.54 3.30
CA SER A 3 -20.30 -39.26 3.41
C SER A 3 -20.33 -38.59 2.04
N GLU A 4 -21.38 -37.82 1.76
CA GLU A 4 -21.39 -36.85 0.65
C GLU A 4 -20.56 -35.65 1.06
N SER A 5 -19.32 -35.61 0.55
CA SER A 5 -18.40 -34.49 0.72
C SER A 5 -18.72 -33.38 -0.29
N ASN A 6 -19.12 -32.23 0.25
CA ASN A 6 -19.07 -30.87 -0.28
C ASN A 6 -18.22 -30.64 -1.57
N ASP A 7 -18.81 -30.87 -2.75
CA ASP A 7 -18.19 -30.68 -4.09
C ASP A 7 -18.69 -29.38 -4.80
N SER A 8 -19.80 -28.82 -4.33
CA SER A 8 -20.51 -27.69 -4.99
C SER A 8 -19.75 -26.35 -5.00
N GLY A 9 -18.69 -26.20 -4.19
CA GLY A 9 -17.89 -24.98 -4.12
C GLY A 9 -16.84 -24.87 -5.22
N GLN A 10 -16.33 -25.98 -5.74
CA GLN A 10 -15.32 -25.99 -6.82
C GLN A 10 -15.96 -25.72 -8.18
N ASP A 11 -17.14 -26.29 -8.43
CA ASP A 11 -17.89 -26.10 -9.68
C ASP A 11 -18.31 -24.65 -9.90
N ASN A 12 -18.75 -23.95 -8.84
CA ASN A 12 -19.12 -22.53 -8.92
C ASN A 12 -17.91 -21.63 -9.22
N ALA A 13 -16.77 -21.86 -8.58
CA ALA A 13 -15.56 -21.07 -8.81
C ALA A 13 -14.99 -21.28 -10.23
N MET A 14 -15.05 -22.51 -10.76
CA MET A 14 -14.68 -22.78 -12.15
C MET A 14 -15.62 -22.09 -13.14
N ASN A 15 -16.92 -22.07 -12.85
CA ASN A 15 -17.91 -21.42 -13.71
C ASN A 15 -17.75 -19.88 -13.73
N GLU A 16 -17.46 -19.27 -12.58
CA GLU A 16 -17.17 -17.84 -12.48
C GLU A 16 -15.88 -17.47 -13.24
N SER A 17 -14.80 -18.23 -13.06
CA SER A 17 -13.53 -17.98 -13.77
C SER A 17 -13.69 -18.13 -15.28
N ALA A 18 -14.48 -19.10 -15.74
CA ALA A 18 -14.76 -19.30 -17.17
C ALA A 18 -15.58 -18.15 -17.77
N MET A 19 -16.57 -17.65 -17.03
CA MET A 19 -17.37 -16.48 -17.43
C MET A 19 -16.50 -15.22 -17.56
N TRP A 20 -15.61 -14.95 -16.59
CA TRP A 20 -14.69 -13.82 -16.66
C TRP A 20 -13.73 -13.94 -17.85
N SER A 21 -13.18 -15.13 -18.07
CA SER A 21 -12.23 -15.37 -19.17
C SER A 21 -12.90 -15.14 -20.53
N PHE A 22 -14.10 -15.68 -20.75
CA PHE A 22 -14.86 -15.46 -21.98
C PHE A 22 -15.17 -13.98 -22.23
N PHE A 23 -15.54 -13.24 -21.19
CA PHE A 23 -15.79 -11.80 -21.30
C PHE A 23 -14.52 -11.03 -21.69
N ILE A 24 -13.39 -11.32 -21.01
CA ILE A 24 -12.10 -10.65 -21.26
C ILE A 24 -11.56 -10.96 -22.65
N GLU A 25 -11.67 -12.20 -23.11
CA GLU A 25 -11.24 -12.63 -24.46
C GLU A 25 -11.98 -11.87 -25.58
N GLY A 26 -13.21 -11.40 -25.32
CA GLY A 26 -14.02 -10.64 -26.28
C GLY A 26 -13.69 -9.15 -26.39
N LEU A 27 -12.83 -8.61 -25.52
CA LEU A 27 -12.50 -7.19 -25.49
C LEU A 27 -11.31 -6.86 -26.39
N SER A 28 -11.36 -5.72 -27.05
CA SER A 28 -10.20 -5.14 -27.74
C SER A 28 -9.14 -4.64 -26.75
N ASP A 29 -7.89 -4.47 -27.21
CA ASP A 29 -6.81 -3.93 -26.38
C ASP A 29 -7.17 -2.57 -25.74
N THR A 30 -7.92 -1.72 -26.44
CA THR A 30 -8.36 -0.42 -25.90
C THR A 30 -9.38 -0.61 -24.78
N GLU A 31 -10.36 -1.50 -24.96
CA GLU A 31 -11.34 -1.81 -23.93
C GLU A 31 -10.70 -2.48 -22.72
N LEU A 32 -9.70 -3.34 -22.93
CA LEU A 32 -8.90 -3.94 -21.86
C LEU A 32 -8.14 -2.88 -21.05
N GLN A 33 -7.52 -1.91 -21.72
CA GLN A 33 -6.85 -0.80 -21.03
C GLN A 33 -7.84 0.07 -20.25
N THR A 34 -9.02 0.37 -20.80
CA THR A 34 -10.08 1.09 -20.09
C THR A 34 -10.58 0.29 -18.88
N LEU A 35 -10.88 -1.00 -19.05
CA LEU A 35 -11.33 -1.88 -17.98
C LEU A 35 -10.28 -1.95 -16.87
N HIS A 36 -9.00 -2.07 -17.21
CA HIS A 36 -7.90 -2.07 -16.24
C HIS A 36 -7.89 -0.78 -15.41
N GLY A 37 -8.04 0.38 -16.04
CA GLY A 37 -8.12 1.67 -15.37
C GLY A 37 -9.30 1.75 -14.39
N GLU A 38 -10.50 1.33 -14.81
CA GLU A 38 -11.70 1.33 -13.97
C GLU A 38 -11.58 0.33 -12.80
N MET A 39 -10.98 -0.85 -13.04
CA MET A 39 -10.70 -1.83 -12.00
C MET A 39 -9.72 -1.27 -10.95
N GLN A 40 -8.62 -0.66 -11.39
CA GLN A 40 -7.66 -0.02 -10.50
C GLN A 40 -8.32 1.10 -9.68
N HIS A 41 -9.17 1.90 -10.32
CA HIS A 41 -9.91 2.96 -9.65
C HIS A 41 -10.82 2.41 -8.55
N GLU A 42 -11.63 1.38 -8.83
CA GLU A 42 -12.53 0.79 -7.84
C GLU A 42 -11.75 0.12 -6.70
N ILE A 43 -10.63 -0.54 -6.97
CA ILE A 43 -9.75 -1.10 -5.93
C ILE A 43 -9.25 0.01 -5.00
N LEU A 44 -8.77 1.12 -5.56
CA LEU A 44 -8.33 2.29 -4.80
C LEU A 44 -9.48 2.86 -3.95
N GLN A 45 -10.67 3.05 -4.53
CA GLN A 45 -11.85 3.53 -3.80
C GLN A 45 -12.27 2.59 -2.67
N ARG A 46 -12.16 1.26 -2.86
CA ARG A 46 -12.43 0.28 -1.80
C ARG A 46 -11.39 0.35 -0.68
N ALA A 47 -10.12 0.54 -1.01
CA ALA A 47 -9.06 0.74 -0.02
C ALA A 47 -9.30 2.03 0.77
N ILE A 48 -9.67 3.13 0.10
CA ILE A 48 -10.01 4.39 0.77
C ILE A 48 -11.19 4.22 1.75
N ARG A 49 -12.22 3.45 1.37
CA ARG A 49 -13.42 3.25 2.20
C ARG A 49 -13.21 2.34 3.42
N SER A 50 -12.16 1.52 3.49
CA SER A 50 -12.04 0.48 4.53
C SER A 50 -11.65 1.01 5.93
N GLY A 51 -11.45 2.32 6.11
CA GLY A 51 -11.49 3.02 7.39
C GLY A 51 -10.31 2.83 8.36
N ASP A 52 -9.42 1.85 8.15
CA ASP A 52 -8.36 1.50 9.11
C ASP A 52 -6.99 2.18 8.83
N HIS A 53 -6.95 3.26 8.05
CA HIS A 53 -5.67 3.85 7.61
C HIS A 53 -4.86 4.42 8.76
N GLU A 54 -5.51 5.07 9.72
CA GLU A 54 -4.84 5.69 10.87
C GLU A 54 -4.15 4.63 11.75
N SER A 55 -4.81 3.49 11.96
CA SER A 55 -4.22 2.37 12.71
C SER A 55 -3.00 1.80 11.99
N ILE A 56 -3.10 1.60 10.67
CA ILE A 56 -1.99 1.14 9.83
C ILE A 56 -0.83 2.13 9.88
N ILE A 57 -1.08 3.44 9.77
CA ILE A 57 -0.04 4.46 9.90
C ILE A 57 0.60 4.39 11.29
N GLN A 58 -0.21 4.28 12.34
CA GLN A 58 0.28 4.23 13.71
C GLN A 58 1.20 3.02 13.91
N GLN A 59 0.77 1.83 13.49
CA GLN A 59 1.58 0.62 13.53
C GLN A 59 2.84 0.76 12.65
N ALA A 60 2.73 1.37 11.48
CA ALA A 60 3.86 1.61 10.59
C ALA A 60 4.93 2.51 11.24
N PHE A 61 4.56 3.46 12.09
CA PHE A 61 5.54 4.23 12.86
C PHE A 61 6.26 3.40 13.93
N GLU A 62 5.65 2.33 14.43
CA GLU A 62 6.25 1.45 15.44
C GLU A 62 7.28 0.48 14.84
N ILE A 63 7.03 -0.03 13.63
CA ILE A 63 7.85 -1.07 12.99
C ILE A 63 8.62 -0.60 11.75
N GLY A 64 8.26 0.57 11.21
CA GLY A 64 8.70 1.03 9.90
C GLY A 64 10.13 1.58 9.85
N PHE A 65 10.83 1.65 10.98
CA PHE A 65 12.18 2.23 11.06
C PHE A 65 13.15 1.29 11.77
N ASP A 66 14.34 1.12 11.19
CA ASP A 66 15.41 0.34 11.81
C ASP A 66 16.10 1.12 12.96
N ARG A 67 17.04 0.47 13.65
CA ARG A 67 17.80 1.09 14.76
C ARG A 67 18.58 2.35 14.35
N SER A 68 18.80 2.57 13.06
CA SER A 68 19.45 3.78 12.55
C SER A 68 18.47 4.91 12.20
N GLY A 69 17.17 4.69 12.43
CA GLY A 69 16.11 5.65 12.12
C GLY A 69 15.77 5.72 10.63
N LEU A 70 16.29 4.80 9.81
CA LEU A 70 15.96 4.72 8.39
C LEU A 70 14.74 3.83 8.17
N GLY A 71 13.90 4.20 7.19
CA GLY A 71 12.75 3.40 6.80
C GLY A 71 13.15 1.96 6.44
N VAL A 72 12.36 0.95 6.78
CA VAL A 72 12.60 -0.44 6.34
C VAL A 72 12.11 -0.68 4.91
N THR A 73 12.30 -1.89 4.39
CA THR A 73 11.74 -2.29 3.08
C THR A 73 10.22 -2.16 3.09
N PRO A 74 9.59 -1.61 2.03
CA PRO A 74 8.14 -1.55 1.92
C PRO A 74 7.47 -2.92 2.08
N TRP A 75 6.24 -2.94 2.60
CA TRP A 75 5.46 -4.16 2.77
C TRP A 75 3.99 -3.95 2.43
N ILE A 76 3.26 -5.05 2.27
CA ILE A 76 1.81 -5.03 2.06
C ILE A 76 1.11 -5.24 3.40
N GLU A 77 0.23 -4.31 3.76
CA GLU A 77 -0.69 -4.40 4.89
C GLU A 77 -2.12 -4.42 4.36
N GLY A 78 -2.76 -5.59 4.37
CA GLY A 78 -4.07 -5.78 3.74
C GLY A 78 -4.10 -5.35 2.26
N LYS A 79 -4.75 -4.21 1.97
CA LYS A 79 -4.88 -3.63 0.62
C LYS A 79 -3.90 -2.49 0.35
N PHE A 80 -2.99 -2.20 1.27
CA PHE A 80 -2.12 -1.03 1.25
C PHE A 80 -0.67 -1.45 1.07
N LEU A 81 0.06 -0.73 0.22
CA LEU A 81 1.51 -0.77 0.19
C LEU A 81 2.03 0.30 1.17
N VAL A 82 2.62 -0.14 2.27
CA VAL A 82 3.21 0.77 3.26
C VAL A 82 4.65 1.07 2.88
N CYS A 83 4.97 2.36 2.73
CA CYS A 83 6.26 2.84 2.25
C CYS A 83 6.94 3.76 3.29
N PRO A 84 7.71 3.22 4.24
CA PRO A 84 8.43 4.04 5.21
C PRO A 84 9.51 4.87 4.52
N GLY A 85 9.51 6.17 4.80
CA GLY A 85 10.52 7.11 4.35
C GLY A 85 11.15 7.83 5.55
N ALA A 86 12.46 8.04 5.52
CA ALA A 86 13.16 8.77 6.57
C ALA A 86 14.27 9.65 6.00
N LEU A 87 14.49 10.78 6.68
CA LEU A 87 15.65 11.64 6.52
C LEU A 87 16.26 11.87 7.91
N VAL A 88 17.47 11.37 8.11
CA VAL A 88 18.28 11.58 9.32
C VAL A 88 19.42 12.51 8.95
N SER A 89 19.33 13.77 9.37
CA SER A 89 20.25 14.83 8.96
C SER A 89 20.94 15.51 10.13
N ARG A 90 22.23 15.81 9.98
CA ARG A 90 22.99 16.73 10.84
C ARG A 90 23.14 18.12 10.20
N SER A 91 23.14 18.17 8.87
CA SER A 91 23.20 19.42 8.08
C SER A 91 22.70 19.16 6.65
N ALA A 92 22.50 20.21 5.86
CA ALA A 92 22.05 20.08 4.47
C ALA A 92 22.92 19.10 3.63
N GLY A 93 24.25 19.15 3.80
CA GLY A 93 25.19 18.27 3.09
C GLY A 93 25.52 16.95 3.80
N ASN A 94 25.02 16.72 5.01
CA ASN A 94 25.30 15.51 5.79
C ASN A 94 24.00 14.91 6.33
N HIS A 95 23.40 14.05 5.51
CA HIS A 95 22.19 13.33 5.83
C HIS A 95 22.20 11.90 5.27
N ARG A 96 21.43 11.03 5.91
CA ARG A 96 21.12 9.69 5.44
C ARG A 96 19.62 9.61 5.21
N CYS A 97 19.24 9.17 4.02
CA CYS A 97 17.83 9.04 3.65
C CYS A 97 17.55 7.66 3.09
N ARG A 98 16.32 7.17 3.32
CA ARG A 98 15.74 6.08 2.55
C ARG A 98 14.33 6.48 2.14
N PHE A 99 14.08 6.42 0.84
CA PHE A 99 12.82 6.78 0.20
C PHE A 99 12.45 5.71 -0.80
N VAL A 100 11.16 5.65 -1.14
CA VAL A 100 10.60 4.63 -2.02
C VAL A 100 10.07 5.32 -3.28
N SER A 101 10.40 4.75 -4.43
CA SER A 101 9.74 5.04 -5.69
C SER A 101 9.14 3.76 -6.27
N VAL A 102 8.02 3.91 -6.97
CA VAL A 102 7.35 2.84 -7.72
C VAL A 102 7.16 3.35 -9.13
N ASP A 103 7.51 2.55 -10.14
CA ASP A 103 7.41 2.92 -11.56
C ASP A 103 8.04 4.27 -11.92
N GLN A 104 9.20 4.56 -11.32
CA GLN A 104 9.96 5.81 -11.49
C GLN A 104 9.26 7.06 -10.92
N GLU A 105 8.16 6.90 -10.18
CA GLU A 105 7.46 7.96 -9.46
C GLU A 105 7.74 7.85 -7.95
N TRP A 106 8.01 8.97 -7.29
CA TRP A 106 8.11 8.98 -5.83
C TRP A 106 6.74 8.69 -5.20
N VAL A 107 6.69 7.86 -4.16
CA VAL A 107 5.41 7.44 -3.57
C VAL A 107 4.55 8.60 -3.05
N TRP A 108 5.17 9.70 -2.58
CA TRP A 108 4.45 10.90 -2.15
C TRP A 108 3.93 11.77 -3.31
N GLN A 109 4.31 11.47 -4.56
CA GLN A 109 3.80 12.13 -5.77
C GLN A 109 2.78 11.24 -6.50
N SER A 110 2.63 9.98 -6.09
CA SER A 110 1.82 9.02 -6.81
C SER A 110 0.33 9.33 -6.76
N LYS A 111 -0.35 9.14 -7.90
CA LYS A 111 -1.82 9.21 -7.99
C LYS A 111 -2.54 8.15 -7.14
N GLN A 112 -1.81 7.11 -6.73
CA GLN A 112 -2.33 6.05 -5.87
C GLN A 112 -2.06 6.30 -4.38
N LEU A 113 -1.43 7.43 -4.03
CA LEU A 113 -1.21 7.80 -2.63
C LEU A 113 -2.56 8.01 -1.92
N ILE A 114 -2.80 7.18 -0.90
CA ILE A 114 -4.01 7.29 -0.07
C ILE A 114 -3.79 8.30 1.07
N THR A 115 -2.66 8.22 1.76
CA THR A 115 -2.33 9.08 2.89
C THR A 115 -0.82 9.18 3.09
N GLU A 116 -0.34 10.34 3.51
CA GLU A 116 1.05 10.58 3.90
C GLU A 116 1.06 11.25 5.27
N THR A 117 1.81 10.67 6.22
CA THR A 117 2.02 11.28 7.54
C THR A 117 3.51 11.46 7.78
N LYS A 118 3.90 12.67 8.20
CA LYS A 118 5.28 13.02 8.58
C LYS A 118 5.34 13.29 10.07
N ARG A 119 6.26 12.64 10.78
CA ARG A 119 6.50 12.87 12.21
C ARG A 119 7.97 13.25 12.43
N PRO A 120 8.28 14.25 13.26
CA PRO A 120 9.64 14.48 13.72
C PRO A 120 10.12 13.29 14.55
N SER A 121 11.42 13.05 14.56
CA SER A 121 11.97 11.97 15.39
C SER A 121 11.73 12.26 16.89
N PRO A 122 11.60 11.23 17.75
CA PRO A 122 11.46 11.43 19.18
C PRO A 122 12.59 12.28 19.80
N GLU A 123 13.81 12.20 19.23
CA GLU A 123 14.95 13.01 19.63
C GLU A 123 14.76 14.50 19.31
N MET A 124 14.20 14.79 18.14
CA MET A 124 13.86 16.16 17.74
C MET A 124 12.77 16.74 18.64
N ILE A 125 11.74 15.95 18.98
CA ILE A 125 10.69 16.37 19.92
C ILE A 125 11.29 16.74 21.28
N ARG A 126 12.14 15.86 21.85
CA ARG A 126 12.82 16.12 23.13
C ARG A 126 13.72 17.36 23.10
N ALA A 127 14.42 17.60 22.00
CA ALA A 127 15.25 18.79 21.84
C ALA A 127 14.41 20.08 21.81
N LEU A 128 13.22 20.03 21.18
CA LEU A 128 12.30 21.16 21.14
C LEU A 128 11.65 21.45 22.50
N GLU A 129 11.33 20.41 23.27
CA GLU A 129 10.78 20.55 24.64
C GLU A 129 11.78 21.14 25.64
N GLN A 130 13.09 20.98 25.43
CA GLN A 130 14.13 21.59 26.28
C GLN A 130 14.38 23.08 25.98
N LEU A 131 13.80 23.60 24.90
CA LEU A 131 13.95 24.99 24.45
C LEU A 131 12.71 25.85 24.79
N LEU A 132 11.70 25.26 25.43
CA LEU A 132 10.48 25.92 25.93
C LEU A 132 10.52 25.99 27.46
#